data_AF-A0AAF0J2D2-F1
#
_entry.id   AF-A0AAF0J2D2-F1
#
_cell.length_a   1.000
_cell.length_b   1.000
_cell.length_c   1.000
_cell.angle_alpha   90.00
_cell.angle_beta   90.00
_cell.angle_gamma   90.00
#
_symmetry.space_group_name_H-M   'P 1'
#
loop_
_entity.id
_entity.type
_entity.pdbx_description
1 polymer ?
#
loop_
_entity_poly.entity_id
_entity_poly.type
_entity_poly.pdbx_seq_one_letter_code
_entity_poly.pdbx_strand_id
1 'polypeptide(L)'
;MSTTAPTRSNRQRCWDNRDTYYACLTKHNIQNPPGTDMTGIKGPLGSGSFAEPPRSEAERARLMEQERANDPCRRERDAYEGSCAQSWVRYFV
;
A
#
# COMPACT_ATOMS: atom_id res chain seq x y z
N MET A 1 -5.24 0.02 -21.42
CA MET A 1 -5.18 -0.84 -20.22
C MET A 1 -4.95 -2.27 -20.71
N SER A 2 -3.76 -2.84 -20.52
CA SER A 2 -3.45 -4.18 -21.05
C SER A 2 -4.00 -5.25 -20.10
N THR A 3 -5.10 -5.88 -20.51
CA THR A 3 -5.80 -7.01 -19.86
C THR A 3 -5.05 -8.34 -20.02
N THR A 4 -3.73 -8.32 -20.21
CA THR A 4 -2.90 -9.51 -20.36
C THR A 4 -2.28 -9.85 -19.02
N ALA A 5 -2.49 -11.07 -18.53
CA ALA A 5 -1.82 -11.55 -17.34
C ALA A 5 -0.29 -11.39 -17.51
N PRO A 6 0.42 -10.80 -16.53
CA PRO A 6 1.87 -10.63 -16.63
C PRO A 6 2.52 -12.01 -16.82
N THR A 7 3.47 -12.09 -17.76
CA THR A 7 4.24 -13.31 -18.02
C THR A 7 4.98 -13.77 -16.75
N ARG A 8 5.35 -15.05 -16.67
CA ARG A 8 6.08 -15.60 -15.52
C ARG A 8 7.34 -14.79 -15.17
N SER A 9 8.09 -14.34 -16.18
CA SER A 9 9.28 -13.50 -16.01
C SER A 9 8.95 -12.14 -15.39
N ASN A 10 7.89 -11.48 -15.86
CA ASN A 10 7.45 -10.19 -15.31
C ASN A 10 6.98 -10.33 -13.84
N ARG A 11 6.36 -11.46 -13.49
CA ARG A 11 5.96 -11.75 -12.11
C ARG A 11 7.16 -11.97 -11.19
N GLN A 12 8.19 -12.66 -11.67
CA GLN A 12 9.42 -12.85 -10.89
C GLN A 12 10.04 -11.51 -10.52
N ARG A 13 10.17 -10.60 -11.50
CA ARG A 13 10.69 -9.25 -11.25
C ARG A 13 9.83 -8.45 -10.27
N CYS A 14 8.51 -8.61 -10.30
CA CYS A 14 7.63 -8.01 -9.29
C CYS A 14 7.93 -8.58 -7.89
N TRP A 15 8.04 -9.91 -7.74
CA TRP A 15 8.33 -10.54 -6.46
C TRP A 15 9.69 -10.13 -5.89
N ASP A 16 10.72 -10.05 -6.72
CA ASP A 16 12.05 -9.65 -6.27
C ASP A 16 12.04 -8.22 -5.70
N ASN A 17 11.36 -7.28 -6.38
CA ASN A 17 11.20 -5.90 -5.89
C ASN A 17 10.28 -5.82 -4.67
N ARG A 18 9.22 -6.63 -4.63
CA ARG A 18 8.32 -6.74 -3.48
C ARG A 18 9.10 -7.16 -2.24
N ASP A 19 9.86 -8.23 -2.34
CA ASP A 19 10.57 -8.81 -1.20
C ASP A 19 11.69 -7.86 -0.73
N THR A 20 12.33 -7.13 -1.66
CA THR A 20 13.27 -6.05 -1.31
C THR A 20 12.59 -4.94 -0.50
N TYR A 21 11.38 -4.54 -0.90
CA TYR A 21 10.59 -3.54 -0.18
C TYR A 21 10.19 -4.02 1.22
N TYR A 22 9.63 -5.22 1.37
CA TYR A 22 9.29 -5.77 2.69
C TYR A 22 10.52 -6.06 3.56
N ALA A 23 11.66 -6.40 2.98
CA ALA A 23 12.92 -6.53 3.72
C ALA A 23 13.33 -5.18 4.34
N CYS A 24 13.16 -4.08 3.59
CA CYS A 24 13.37 -2.74 4.11
C CYS A 24 12.38 -2.42 5.24
N LEU A 25 11.09 -2.65 5.05
CA LEU A 25 10.07 -2.42 6.09
C LEU A 25 10.36 -3.22 7.37
N THR A 26 10.75 -4.49 7.22
CA THR A 26 11.11 -5.37 8.34
C THR A 26 12.31 -4.81 9.11
N LYS A 27 13.33 -4.30 8.42
CA LYS A 27 14.49 -3.66 9.05
C LYS A 27 14.11 -2.42 9.86
N HIS A 28 13.09 -1.69 9.40
CA HIS A 28 12.56 -0.51 10.09
C HIS A 28 11.46 -0.85 11.13
N ASN A 29 11.17 -2.14 11.36
CA ASN A 29 10.07 -2.62 12.21
C ASN A 29 8.68 -2.07 11.82
N ILE A 30 8.48 -1.77 10.53
CA ILE A 30 7.21 -1.28 10.00
C ILE A 30 6.37 -2.49 9.60
N GLN A 31 5.29 -2.74 10.36
CA GLN A 31 4.36 -3.84 10.08
C GLN A 31 3.31 -3.46 9.04
N ASN A 32 2.78 -2.25 9.15
CA ASN A 32 1.83 -1.68 8.21
C ASN A 32 2.56 -0.63 7.38
N PRO A 33 2.76 -0.84 6.07
CA PRO A 33 3.39 0.16 5.26
C PRO A 33 2.63 1.50 5.30
N PRO A 34 3.34 2.63 5.22
CA PRO A 34 2.68 3.94 5.21
C PRO A 34 1.69 4.06 4.04
N GLY A 35 0.49 4.60 4.27
CA GLY A 35 -0.57 4.71 3.28
C GLY A 35 -1.43 3.46 3.09
N THR A 36 -1.17 2.39 3.85
CA THR A 36 -1.90 1.11 3.78
C THR A 36 -2.73 0.85 5.04
N ASP A 37 -2.79 1.82 5.94
CA ASP A 37 -3.58 1.69 7.16
C ASP A 37 -5.08 1.79 6.84
N MET A 38 -5.70 0.62 6.71
CA MET A 38 -7.14 0.47 6.49
C MET A 38 -7.94 0.58 7.80
N THR A 39 -7.34 0.95 8.95
CA THR A 39 -8.09 1.19 10.21
C THR A 39 -9.16 2.27 10.05
N GLY A 40 -9.00 3.18 9.08
CA GLY A 40 -10.02 4.15 8.68
C GLY A 40 -11.14 3.58 7.81
N ILE A 41 -11.03 2.37 7.27
CA ILE A 41 -12.10 1.64 6.56
C ILE A 41 -12.74 0.64 7.52
N LYS A 42 -13.20 1.12 8.68
CA LYS A 42 -14.23 0.37 9.39
C LYS A 42 -15.50 0.48 8.56
N GLY A 43 -15.95 -0.65 8.01
CA GLY A 43 -17.25 -0.77 7.37
C GLY A 43 -18.39 -0.41 8.34
N PRO A 44 -19.66 -0.56 7.93
CA PRO A 44 -20.83 -0.07 8.67
C PRO A 44 -20.99 -0.59 10.12
N LEU A 45 -20.17 -1.54 10.55
CA LEU A 45 -19.99 -1.96 11.94
C LEU A 45 -19.47 -0.85 12.88
N GLY A 46 -18.96 0.27 12.34
CA GLY A 46 -18.57 1.46 13.09
C GLY A 46 -19.62 2.55 13.14
N SER A 47 -20.92 2.23 13.30
CA SER A 47 -22.03 3.21 13.36
C SER A 47 -22.54 3.50 14.78
N GLY A 48 -21.86 2.99 15.81
CA GLY A 48 -22.19 3.26 17.21
C GLY A 48 -21.71 4.62 17.72
N SER A 49 -22.15 5.03 18.89
CA SER A 49 -21.78 6.30 19.56
C SER A 49 -20.28 6.46 19.87
N PHE A 50 -19.50 5.38 19.70
CA PHE A 50 -18.04 5.35 19.86
C PHE A 50 -17.30 5.34 18.52
N ALA A 51 -18.01 5.50 17.40
CA ALA A 51 -17.41 5.61 16.09
C ALA A 51 -16.63 6.91 15.97
N GLU A 52 -15.38 6.84 15.51
CA GLU A 52 -14.70 8.04 15.05
C GLU A 52 -15.46 8.64 13.87
N PRO A 53 -15.61 9.98 13.80
CA PRO A 53 -16.27 10.61 12.68
C PRO A 53 -15.56 10.23 11.36
N PRO A 54 -16.31 9.94 10.28
CA PRO A 54 -15.71 9.61 9.00
C PRO A 54 -14.86 10.80 8.53
N ARG A 55 -13.53 10.61 8.48
CA ARG A 55 -12.64 11.60 7.85
C ARG A 55 -13.13 11.85 6.43
N SER A 56 -13.18 13.12 6.04
CA SER A 56 -13.55 13.49 4.67
C SER A 56 -12.62 12.80 3.67
N GLU A 57 -13.12 12.50 2.46
CA GLU A 57 -12.29 11.88 1.41
C GLU A 57 -11.01 12.68 1.14
N ALA A 58 -11.11 14.01 1.17
CA ALA A 58 -9.98 14.92 1.02
C ALA A 58 -8.95 14.80 2.16
N GLU A 59 -9.40 14.62 3.39
CA GLU A 59 -8.52 14.43 4.55
C GLU A 59 -7.80 13.07 4.47
N ARG A 60 -8.52 12.01 4.08
CA ARG A 60 -7.92 10.68 3.86
C ARG A 60 -6.84 10.72 2.78
N ALA A 61 -7.12 11.37 1.66
CA ALA A 61 -6.15 11.52 0.57
C ALA A 61 -4.87 12.25 1.01
N ARG A 62 -5.01 13.31 1.83
CA ARG A 62 -3.86 14.05 2.37
C ARG A 62 -3.01 13.21 3.31
N LEU A 63 -3.65 12.45 4.21
CA LEU A 63 -2.95 11.56 5.14
C LEU A 63 -2.21 10.45 4.40
N MET A 64 -2.86 9.83 3.40
CA MET A 64 -2.22 8.81 2.55
C MET A 64 -0.98 9.36 1.84
N GLU A 65 -1.05 10.58 1.29
CA GLU A 65 0.10 11.22 0.64
C GLU A 65 1.22 11.52 1.64
N GLN A 66 0.87 12.05 2.82
CA GLN A 66 1.85 12.36 3.87
C GLN A 66 2.55 11.10 4.39
N GLU A 67 1.80 10.02 4.62
CA GLU A 67 2.36 8.73 5.04
C GLU A 67 3.29 8.18 3.97
N ARG A 68 2.89 8.20 2.70
CA ARG A 68 3.76 7.79 1.59
C ARG A 68 5.04 8.63 1.51
N ALA A 69 4.94 9.93 1.76
CA ALA A 69 6.09 10.83 1.77
C ALA A 69 7.06 10.52 2.93
N ASN A 70 6.53 10.05 4.06
CA ASN A 70 7.30 9.68 5.26
C ASN A 70 7.83 8.24 5.22
N ASP A 71 7.64 7.50 4.13
CA ASP A 71 8.14 6.14 4.00
C ASP A 71 9.68 6.11 3.89
N PRO A 72 10.40 5.49 4.84
CA PRO A 72 11.86 5.36 4.76
C PRO A 72 12.32 4.44 3.60
N CYS A 73 11.42 3.60 3.07
CA CYS A 73 11.66 2.63 2.01
C CYS A 73 11.03 3.05 0.67
N ARG A 74 10.83 4.37 0.47
CA ARG A 74 10.13 4.94 -0.70
C ARG A 74 10.73 4.51 -2.03
N ARG A 75 12.06 4.40 -2.12
CA ARG A 75 12.76 4.04 -3.37
C ARG A 75 12.42 2.61 -3.81
N GLU A 76 12.42 1.69 -2.84
CA GLU A 76 12.07 0.29 -3.04
C GLU A 76 10.58 0.13 -3.36
N ARG A 77 9.73 0.96 -2.73
CA ARG A 77 8.30 1.04 -3.05
C ARG A 77 8.06 1.48 -4.49
N ASP A 78 8.70 2.55 -4.96
CA ASP A 78 8.51 3.05 -6.33
C ASP A 78 8.97 2.00 -7.37
N ALA A 79 10.03 1.24 -7.07
CA ALA A 79 10.47 0.10 -7.89
C ALA A 79 9.45 -1.05 -7.88
N TYR A 80 8.84 -1.34 -6.73
CA TYR A 80 7.77 -2.33 -6.61
C TYR A 80 6.50 -1.91 -7.38
N GLU A 81 6.03 -0.67 -7.20
CA GLU A 81 4.85 -0.12 -7.89
C GLU A 81 5.05 -0.02 -9.42
N GLY A 82 6.27 0.29 -9.87
CA GLY A 82 6.61 0.40 -11.29
C GLY A 82 6.85 -0.94 -12.00
N SER A 83 7.23 -1.99 -11.26
CA SER A 83 7.52 -3.31 -11.83
C SER A 83 6.35 -4.29 -11.73
N CYS A 84 5.44 -4.07 -10.79
CA CYS A 84 4.30 -4.95 -10.58
C CYS A 84 3.03 -4.48 -11.30
N ALA A 85 2.15 -5.43 -11.62
CA ALA A 85 0.83 -5.08 -12.13
C ALA A 85 0.05 -4.29 -11.07
N GLN A 86 -0.60 -3.19 -11.46
CA GLN A 86 -1.41 -2.36 -10.56
C GLN A 86 -2.49 -3.16 -9.80
N SER A 87 -3.00 -4.24 -10.40
CA SER A 87 -3.94 -5.16 -9.75
C SER A 87 -3.32 -6.00 -8.62
N TRP A 88 -2.02 -6.30 -8.71
CA TRP A 88 -1.30 -7.06 -7.69
C TRP A 88 -0.84 -6.15 -6.56
N VAL A 89 -0.40 -4.92 -6.88
CA VAL A 89 -0.07 -3.91 -5.87
C VAL A 89 -1.29 -3.68 -4.98
N ARG A 90 -2.49 -3.49 -5.54
CA ARG A 90 -3.74 -3.32 -4.78
C ARG A 90 -4.21 -4.54 -3.97
N TYR A 91 -3.64 -5.73 -4.20
CA TYR A 91 -4.02 -6.97 -3.51
C TYR A 91 -3.03 -7.35 -2.41
N PHE A 92 -1.74 -7.08 -2.62
CA PHE A 92 -0.68 -7.38 -1.66
C PHE A 92 -0.37 -6.24 -0.70
N VAL A 93 -0.83 -5.03 -1.02
CA VAL A 93 -0.79 -3.81 -0.20
C VAL A 93 -2.18 -3.56 0.36
#